data_AF-A0A662PAF9-F1
#
_entry.id   AF-A0A662PAF9-F1
#
_cell.length_a   1.000
_cell.length_b   1.000
_cell.length_c   1.000
_cell.angle_alpha   90.00
_cell.angle_beta   90.00
_cell.angle_gamma   90.00
#
_symmetry.space_group_name_H-M   'P 1'
#
loop_
_entity.id
_entity.type
_entity.pdbx_description
1 polymer ?
#
loop_
_entity_poly.entity_id
_entity_poly.type
_entity_poly.pdbx_seq_one_letter_code
_entity_poly.pdbx_strand_id
1 'polypeptide(L)'
;MNSLCLIIYYTFLTVIIFLINELLINIFDPSIQTKNMIHKLTLISFFTVFAIVPFKIIQGLIIEGYHIVKGDSVIILAHKIGYITEYTNFAYLTVLLFSAVFFSFLFVIFFDRNLMHKLYRLHPFENRLIEKKLQKLSEQMNLEPPKLYLAKNSLDVFVFGLKPKLALGEEFIKKCTEKDLEIVLKHELWHIKNKDILVKVISLFLEILFFYN
;
A
#
# COMPACT_ATOMS: atom_id res chain seq x y z
N MET A 1 34.93 -14.78 -0.85
CA MET A 1 33.46 -14.81 -0.70
C MET A 1 32.89 -14.13 -1.92
N ASN A 2 32.15 -14.85 -2.78
CA ASN A 2 31.60 -14.29 -4.01
C ASN A 2 30.73 -13.06 -3.70
N SER A 3 30.77 -12.03 -4.53
CA SER A 3 29.99 -10.79 -4.37
C SER A 3 28.49 -11.04 -4.20
N LEU A 4 27.97 -12.12 -4.78
CA LEU A 4 26.60 -12.61 -4.61
C LEU A 4 26.35 -13.11 -3.19
N CYS A 5 27.25 -13.91 -2.63
CA CYS A 5 27.15 -14.42 -1.28
C CYS A 5 27.17 -13.27 -0.26
N LEU A 6 27.94 -12.21 -0.54
CA LEU A 6 27.93 -10.98 0.25
C LEU A 6 26.58 -10.24 0.17
N ILE A 7 25.99 -10.14 -1.02
CA ILE A 7 24.67 -9.52 -1.24
C ILE A 7 23.56 -10.31 -0.54
N ILE A 8 23.55 -11.63 -0.71
CA ILE A 8 22.59 -12.53 -0.05
C ILE A 8 22.73 -12.40 1.46
N TYR A 9 23.97 -12.39 1.97
CA TYR A 9 24.26 -12.21 3.39
C TYR A 9 23.72 -10.89 3.92
N TYR A 10 23.98 -9.75 3.25
CA TYR A 10 23.47 -8.45 3.69
C TYR A 10 21.94 -8.37 3.59
N THR A 11 21.34 -8.98 2.58
CA THR A 11 19.87 -9.05 2.44
C THR A 11 19.25 -9.83 3.60
N PHE A 12 19.77 -11.03 3.90
CA PHE A 12 19.35 -11.83 5.04
C PHE A 12 19.55 -11.09 6.37
N LEU A 13 20.70 -10.44 6.55
CA LEU A 13 20.99 -9.66 7.74
C LEU A 13 19.98 -8.53 7.94
N THR A 14 19.59 -7.82 6.87
CA THR A 14 18.56 -6.78 6.97
C THR A 14 17.17 -7.31 7.30
N VAL A 15 16.80 -8.47 6.75
CA VAL A 15 15.52 -9.14 7.08
C VAL A 15 15.51 -9.60 8.55
N ILE A 16 16.63 -10.14 9.04
CA ILE A 16 16.77 -10.55 10.45
C ILE A 16 16.66 -9.33 11.37
N ILE A 17 17.35 -8.22 11.05
CA ILE A 17 17.27 -6.98 11.83
C ILE A 17 15.84 -6.44 11.85
N PHE A 18 15.12 -6.50 10.72
CA PHE A 18 13.71 -6.12 10.66
C PHE A 18 12.84 -6.98 11.58
N LEU A 19 12.97 -8.32 11.51
CA LEU A 19 12.22 -9.24 12.37
C LEU A 19 12.51 -9.02 13.85
N ILE A 20 13.77 -8.77 14.22
CA ILE A 20 14.15 -8.44 15.58
C ILE A 20 13.51 -7.13 16.02
N ASN A 21 13.51 -6.10 15.18
CA ASN A 21 12.88 -4.82 15.50
C ASN A 21 11.37 -4.95 15.71
N GLU A 22 10.66 -5.73 14.88
CA GLU A 22 9.23 -5.98 15.10
C GLU A 22 8.95 -6.81 16.36
N LEU A 23 9.78 -7.83 16.62
CA LEU A 23 9.68 -8.58 17.86
C LEU A 23 9.86 -7.67 19.09
N LEU A 24 10.83 -6.74 19.03
CA LEU A 24 11.07 -5.78 20.09
C LEU A 24 9.91 -4.79 20.26
N ILE A 25 9.32 -4.30 19.17
CA ILE A 25 8.15 -3.42 19.22
C ILE A 25 6.97 -4.13 19.89
N ASN A 26 6.71 -5.39 19.54
CA ASN A 26 5.62 -6.16 20.12
C ASN A 26 5.86 -6.55 21.60
N ILE A 27 7.12 -6.75 22.02
CA ILE A 27 7.43 -7.10 23.41
C ILE A 27 7.41 -5.87 24.32
N PHE A 28 7.96 -4.74 23.87
CA PHE A 28 8.18 -3.57 24.73
C PHE A 28 7.10 -2.49 24.60
N ASP A 29 6.18 -2.62 23.63
CA ASP A 29 5.09 -1.69 23.33
C ASP A 29 5.48 -0.21 23.53
N PRO A 30 6.50 0.28 22.80
CA PRO A 30 7.01 1.62 22.98
C PRO A 30 5.98 2.67 22.54
N SER A 31 6.14 3.90 23.02
CA SER A 31 5.24 5.00 22.66
C SER A 31 5.06 5.14 21.14
N ILE A 32 3.87 5.59 20.71
CA ILE A 32 3.49 5.72 19.30
C ILE A 32 4.55 6.48 18.47
N GLN A 33 5.17 7.50 19.07
CA GLN A 33 6.22 8.29 18.41
C GLN A 33 7.51 7.47 18.17
N THR A 34 7.90 6.63 19.13
CA THR A 34 9.06 5.73 19.04
C THR A 34 8.79 4.57 18.06
N LYS A 35 7.58 3.99 18.09
CA LYS A 35 7.16 2.97 17.11
C LYS A 35 7.26 3.50 15.69
N ASN A 36 6.73 4.70 15.44
CA ASN A 36 6.82 5.37 14.14
C ASN A 36 8.28 5.71 13.73
N MET A 37 9.13 6.07 14.69
CA MET A 37 10.55 6.34 14.41
C MET A 37 11.29 5.06 14.01
N ILE A 38 11.09 3.96 14.75
CA ILE A 38 11.70 2.66 14.46
C ILE A 38 11.24 2.18 13.07
N HIS A 39 9.94 2.23 12.79
CA HIS A 39 9.37 1.86 11.49
C HIS A 39 10.00 2.64 10.33
N LYS A 40 10.19 3.96 10.49
CA LYS A 40 10.84 4.80 9.47
C LYS A 40 12.31 4.44 9.26
N LEU A 41 13.05 4.10 10.32
CA LEU A 41 14.46 3.70 10.24
C LEU A 41 14.64 2.35 9.52
N THR A 42 13.80 1.38 9.84
CA THR A 42 13.75 0.08 9.15
C THR A 42 13.31 0.21 7.69
N LEU A 43 12.41 1.15 7.38
CA LEU A 43 12.02 1.48 6.01
C LEU A 43 13.23 1.89 5.15
N ILE A 44 14.06 2.79 5.68
CA ILE A 44 15.22 3.36 4.99
C ILE A 44 16.29 2.29 4.78
N SER A 45 16.56 1.45 5.79
CA SER A 45 17.53 0.37 5.66
C SER A 45 17.09 -0.71 4.67
N PHE A 46 15.79 -1.02 4.61
CA PHE A 46 15.25 -1.93 3.61
C PHE A 46 15.36 -1.32 2.21
N PHE A 47 14.93 -0.07 2.02
CA PHE A 47 14.98 0.59 0.72
C PHE A 47 16.40 0.69 0.16
N THR A 48 17.40 0.96 1.00
CA THR A 48 18.80 1.03 0.58
C THR A 48 19.33 -0.31 0.06
N VAL A 49 19.04 -1.43 0.75
CA VAL A 49 19.43 -2.76 0.25
C VAL A 49 18.67 -3.09 -1.05
N PHE A 50 17.37 -2.84 -1.09
CA PHE A 50 16.54 -3.14 -2.26
C PHE A 50 16.81 -2.23 -3.47
N ALA A 51 17.38 -1.04 -3.29
CA ALA A 51 17.80 -0.17 -4.39
C ALA A 51 19.22 -0.51 -4.89
N ILE A 52 20.15 -0.80 -3.97
CA ILE A 52 21.57 -1.05 -4.28
C ILE A 52 21.75 -2.44 -4.92
N VAL A 53 21.01 -3.44 -4.45
CA VAL A 53 21.17 -4.82 -4.92
C VAL A 53 20.82 -4.98 -6.40
N PRO A 54 19.65 -4.54 -6.91
CA PRO A 54 19.32 -4.59 -8.34
C PRO A 54 20.33 -3.83 -9.20
N PHE A 55 20.78 -2.66 -8.73
CA PHE A 55 21.77 -1.86 -9.44
C PHE A 55 23.11 -2.60 -9.58
N LYS A 56 23.58 -3.24 -8.51
CA LYS A 56 24.80 -4.05 -8.56
C LYS A 56 24.65 -5.32 -9.39
N ILE A 57 23.47 -5.94 -9.40
CA ILE A 57 23.15 -7.08 -10.26
C ILE A 57 23.25 -6.68 -11.75
N ILE A 58 22.64 -5.55 -12.13
CA ILE A 58 22.69 -5.03 -13.50
C ILE A 58 24.13 -4.71 -13.91
N GLN A 59 24.90 -4.04 -13.04
CA GLN A 59 26.33 -3.80 -13.29
C GLN A 59 27.11 -5.11 -13.51
N GLY A 60 26.88 -6.14 -12.68
CA GLY A 60 27.52 -7.44 -12.83
C GLY A 60 27.23 -8.10 -14.18
N LEU A 61 25.95 -8.11 -14.59
CA LEU A 61 25.53 -8.68 -15.87
C LEU A 61 26.15 -7.97 -17.08
N ILE A 62 26.27 -6.63 -17.05
CA ILE A 62 26.89 -5.83 -18.13
C ILE A 62 28.39 -6.14 -18.25
N ILE A 63 29.09 -6.17 -17.12
CA ILE A 63 30.54 -6.40 -17.10
C ILE A 63 30.88 -7.81 -17.60
N GLU A 64 30.13 -8.84 -17.18
CA GLU A 64 30.44 -10.21 -17.59
C GLU A 64 30.09 -10.51 -19.04
N GLY A 65 29.00 -9.91 -19.57
CA GLY A 65 28.67 -10.00 -21.00
C GLY A 65 29.79 -9.49 -21.91
N TYR A 66 30.52 -8.45 -21.49
CA TYR A 66 31.69 -7.95 -22.20
C TYR A 66 32.85 -8.96 -22.23
N HIS A 67 33.09 -9.69 -21.14
CA HIS A 67 34.19 -10.64 -21.06
C HIS A 67 33.92 -11.97 -21.78
N ILE A 68 32.66 -12.44 -21.84
CA ILE A 68 32.29 -13.64 -22.62
C ILE A 68 32.58 -13.44 -24.11
N VAL A 69 32.37 -12.23 -24.63
CA VAL A 69 32.69 -11.87 -26.03
C VAL A 69 34.20 -11.89 -26.31
N LYS A 70 35.05 -11.79 -25.28
CA LYS A 70 36.52 -11.76 -25.42
C LYS A 70 37.21 -13.14 -25.38
N GLY A 71 36.47 -14.23 -25.13
CA GLY A 71 36.98 -15.61 -25.22
C GLY A 71 37.87 -16.05 -24.05
N ASP A 72 37.25 -16.41 -22.92
CA ASP A 72 37.92 -17.00 -21.74
C ASP A 72 37.94 -18.55 -21.80
N SER A 73 38.83 -19.21 -21.04
CA SER A 73 38.99 -20.68 -21.01
C SER A 73 37.75 -21.44 -20.46
N VAL A 74 37.57 -22.71 -20.87
CA VAL A 74 36.34 -23.51 -20.61
C VAL A 74 35.99 -23.63 -19.12
N ILE A 75 36.98 -23.77 -18.23
CA ILE A 75 36.77 -23.88 -16.77
C ILE A 75 36.32 -22.54 -16.17
N ILE A 76 36.93 -21.43 -16.62
CA ILE A 76 36.53 -20.08 -16.23
C ILE A 76 35.12 -19.78 -16.73
N LEU A 77 34.81 -20.21 -17.96
CA LEU A 77 33.50 -20.05 -18.57
C LEU A 77 32.41 -20.81 -17.81
N ALA A 78 32.65 -22.05 -17.39
CA ALA A 78 31.68 -22.85 -16.62
C ALA A 78 31.37 -22.24 -15.25
N HIS A 79 32.39 -21.75 -14.52
CA HIS A 79 32.20 -21.07 -13.24
C HIS A 79 31.41 -19.75 -13.41
N LYS A 80 31.68 -19.03 -14.50
CA LYS A 80 31.00 -17.77 -14.85
C LYS A 80 29.55 -18.02 -15.24
N ILE A 81 29.26 -19.06 -16.01
CA ILE A 81 27.88 -19.46 -16.38
C ILE A 81 27.05 -19.78 -15.14
N GLY A 82 27.58 -20.56 -14.19
CA GLY A 82 26.87 -20.90 -12.95
C GLY A 82 26.52 -19.64 -12.12
N TYR A 83 27.45 -18.71 -12.04
CA TYR A 83 27.28 -17.44 -11.33
C TYR A 83 26.24 -16.52 -11.99
N ILE A 84 26.22 -16.48 -13.32
CA ILE A 84 25.22 -15.76 -14.12
C ILE A 84 23.83 -16.36 -13.88
N THR A 85 23.68 -17.69 -13.90
CA THR A 85 22.37 -18.31 -13.66
C THR A 85 21.81 -18.00 -12.27
N GLU A 86 22.63 -18.01 -11.23
CA GLU A 86 22.20 -17.64 -9.88
C GLU A 86 21.77 -16.17 -9.77
N TYR A 87 22.55 -15.25 -10.35
CA TYR A 87 22.19 -13.83 -10.42
C TYR A 87 20.88 -13.58 -11.18
N THR A 88 20.69 -14.28 -12.31
CA THR A 88 19.46 -14.16 -13.10
C THR A 88 18.24 -14.71 -12.37
N ASN A 89 18.37 -15.81 -11.64
CA ASN A 89 17.27 -16.38 -10.85
C ASN A 89 16.87 -15.45 -9.70
N PHE A 90 17.83 -14.85 -9.01
CA PHE A 90 17.55 -13.87 -7.95
C PHE A 90 16.91 -12.58 -8.49
N ALA A 91 17.41 -12.07 -9.62
CA ALA A 91 16.80 -10.93 -10.31
C ALA A 91 15.36 -11.24 -10.73
N TYR A 92 15.12 -12.42 -11.30
CA TYR A 92 13.79 -12.87 -11.70
C TYR A 92 12.83 -12.95 -10.51
N LEU A 93 13.26 -13.54 -9.38
CA LEU A 93 12.45 -13.62 -8.17
C LEU A 93 12.11 -12.22 -7.62
N THR A 94 13.08 -11.29 -7.65
CA THR A 94 12.88 -9.91 -7.19
C THR A 94 11.86 -9.20 -8.07
N VAL A 95 12.02 -9.25 -9.39
CA VAL A 95 11.07 -8.66 -10.35
C VAL A 95 9.68 -9.28 -10.20
N LEU A 96 9.59 -10.59 -10.00
CA LEU A 96 8.33 -11.30 -9.82
C LEU A 96 7.61 -10.84 -8.54
N LEU A 97 8.32 -10.70 -7.41
CA LEU A 97 7.74 -10.20 -6.16
C LEU A 97 7.27 -8.74 -6.28
N PHE A 98 8.06 -7.85 -6.88
CA PHE A 98 7.64 -6.47 -7.13
C PHE A 98 6.43 -6.40 -8.06
N SER A 99 6.40 -7.23 -9.11
CA SER A 99 5.26 -7.31 -10.00
C SER A 99 4.01 -7.79 -9.25
N ALA A 100 4.13 -8.78 -8.37
CA ALA A 100 3.01 -9.29 -7.58
C ALA A 100 2.44 -8.22 -6.63
N VAL A 101 3.29 -7.46 -5.93
CA VAL A 101 2.88 -6.34 -5.07
C VAL A 101 2.21 -5.23 -5.90
N PHE A 102 2.82 -4.86 -7.02
CA PHE A 102 2.28 -3.85 -7.93
C PHE A 102 0.92 -4.25 -8.52
N PHE A 103 0.79 -5.50 -8.98
CA PHE A 103 -0.49 -6.02 -9.48
C PHE A 103 -1.55 -6.12 -8.38
N SER A 104 -1.18 -6.46 -7.15
CA SER A 104 -2.09 -6.45 -6.00
C SER A 104 -2.58 -5.03 -5.69
N PHE A 105 -1.70 -4.04 -5.77
CA PHE A 105 -2.07 -2.63 -5.62
C PHE A 105 -3.01 -2.15 -6.73
N LEU A 106 -2.72 -2.49 -7.99
CA LEU A 106 -3.62 -2.20 -9.11
C LEU A 106 -4.97 -2.89 -8.90
N PHE A 107 -4.98 -4.14 -8.43
CA PHE A 107 -6.20 -4.88 -8.16
C PHE A 107 -7.07 -4.13 -7.14
N VAL A 108 -6.50 -3.66 -6.03
CA VAL A 108 -7.22 -2.84 -5.04
C VAL A 108 -7.79 -1.58 -5.69
N ILE A 109 -6.99 -0.80 -6.43
CA ILE A 109 -7.45 0.44 -7.05
C ILE A 109 -8.59 0.23 -8.07
N PHE A 110 -8.47 -0.81 -8.91
CA PHE A 110 -9.42 -1.03 -10.01
C PHE A 110 -10.67 -1.79 -9.58
N PHE A 111 -10.57 -2.74 -8.64
CA PHE A 111 -11.68 -3.59 -8.24
C PHE A 111 -12.45 -3.09 -7.01
N ASP A 112 -11.90 -2.15 -6.22
CA ASP A 112 -12.55 -1.60 -5.02
C ASP A 112 -13.98 -1.10 -5.29
N ARG A 113 -14.21 -0.43 -6.43
CA ARG A 113 -15.55 0.11 -6.76
C ARG A 113 -16.62 -0.98 -6.84
N ASN A 114 -16.37 -2.07 -7.58
CA ASN A 114 -17.37 -3.12 -7.79
C ASN A 114 -17.52 -3.99 -6.54
N LEU A 115 -16.45 -4.17 -5.77
CA LEU A 115 -16.45 -4.96 -4.55
C LEU A 115 -17.27 -4.27 -3.45
N MET A 116 -17.06 -2.97 -3.23
CA MET A 116 -17.81 -2.19 -2.24
C MET A 116 -19.31 -2.13 -2.56
N HIS A 117 -19.67 -1.96 -3.84
CA HIS A 117 -21.08 -1.99 -4.26
C HIS A 117 -21.77 -3.31 -3.90
N LYS A 118 -21.07 -4.44 -4.05
CA LYS A 118 -21.60 -5.77 -3.76
C LYS A 118 -21.59 -6.11 -2.28
N LEU A 119 -20.52 -5.77 -1.55
CA LEU A 119 -20.37 -6.03 -0.12
C LEU A 119 -21.41 -5.28 0.71
N TYR A 120 -21.54 -3.98 0.47
CA TYR A 120 -22.43 -3.11 1.24
C TYR A 120 -23.81 -2.93 0.60
N ARG A 121 -24.11 -3.69 -0.49
CA ARG A 121 -25.38 -3.64 -1.23
C ARG A 121 -25.79 -2.19 -1.51
N LEU A 122 -24.85 -1.42 -2.08
CA LEU A 122 -25.00 0.02 -2.25
C LEU A 122 -25.88 0.33 -3.45
N HIS A 123 -26.92 1.11 -3.21
CA HIS A 123 -27.81 1.63 -4.25
C HIS A 123 -27.70 3.15 -4.36
N PRO A 124 -27.81 3.74 -5.56
CA PRO A 124 -27.96 5.19 -5.69
C PRO A 124 -29.10 5.68 -4.80
N PHE A 125 -28.84 6.73 -4.04
CA PHE A 125 -29.82 7.28 -3.10
C PHE A 125 -30.13 8.71 -3.47
N GLU A 126 -31.39 8.97 -3.78
CA GLU A 126 -31.87 10.30 -4.13
C GLU A 126 -32.83 10.77 -3.05
N ASN A 127 -32.40 11.75 -2.26
CA ASN A 127 -33.23 12.39 -1.26
C ASN A 127 -32.93 13.88 -1.22
N ARG A 128 -33.85 14.68 -1.79
CA ARG A 128 -33.70 16.13 -1.93
C ARG A 128 -33.40 16.85 -0.63
N LEU A 129 -33.91 16.38 0.51
CA LEU A 129 -33.66 17.03 1.82
C LEU A 129 -32.22 16.82 2.27
N ILE A 130 -31.74 15.58 2.15
CA ILE A 130 -30.38 15.19 2.56
C ILE A 130 -29.36 15.78 1.57
N GLU A 131 -29.65 15.75 0.27
CA GLU A 131 -28.82 16.38 -0.76
C GLU A 131 -28.65 17.88 -0.53
N LYS A 132 -29.74 18.61 -0.24
CA LYS A 132 -29.66 20.05 0.05
C LYS A 132 -28.80 20.33 1.29
N LYS A 133 -28.95 19.53 2.35
CA LYS A 133 -28.11 19.64 3.56
C LYS A 133 -26.64 19.36 3.24
N LEU A 134 -26.37 18.26 2.54
CA LEU A 134 -25.02 17.87 2.14
C LEU A 134 -24.37 18.95 1.27
N GLN A 135 -25.11 19.51 0.32
CA GLN A 135 -24.65 20.60 -0.53
C GLN A 135 -24.27 21.83 0.29
N LYS A 136 -25.17 22.30 1.17
CA LYS A 136 -24.91 23.46 2.04
C LYS A 136 -23.67 23.24 2.93
N LEU A 137 -23.51 22.04 3.50
CA LEU A 137 -22.35 21.71 4.33
C LEU A 137 -21.06 21.63 3.51
N SER A 138 -21.12 21.06 2.31
CA SER A 138 -19.97 20.95 1.41
C SER A 138 -19.50 22.34 0.95
N GLU A 139 -20.44 23.23 0.61
CA GLU A 139 -20.18 24.63 0.28
C GLU A 139 -19.53 25.37 1.45
N GLN A 140 -20.04 25.22 2.67
CA GLN A 140 -19.42 25.80 3.88
C GLN A 140 -17.98 25.33 4.11
N MET A 141 -17.63 24.13 3.63
CA MET A 141 -16.30 23.55 3.76
C MET A 141 -15.40 23.76 2.54
N ASN A 142 -15.89 24.44 1.49
CA ASN A 142 -15.27 24.60 0.17
C ASN A 142 -14.93 23.25 -0.50
N LEU A 143 -15.88 22.33 -0.53
CA LEU A 143 -15.75 20.99 -1.11
C LEU A 143 -16.79 20.75 -2.21
N GLU A 144 -16.44 19.93 -3.21
CA GLU A 144 -17.43 19.37 -4.12
C GLU A 144 -18.31 18.35 -3.36
N PRO A 145 -19.65 18.43 -3.47
CA PRO A 145 -20.53 17.52 -2.75
C PRO A 145 -20.39 16.08 -3.26
N PRO A 146 -20.15 15.10 -2.37
CA PRO A 146 -19.99 13.70 -2.77
C PRO A 146 -21.33 13.10 -3.23
N LYS A 147 -21.27 12.10 -4.11
CA LYS A 147 -22.47 11.36 -4.53
C LYS A 147 -22.98 10.47 -3.40
N LEU A 148 -24.31 10.47 -3.20
CA LEU A 148 -24.98 9.69 -2.17
C LEU A 148 -25.33 8.28 -2.62
N TYR A 149 -25.14 7.33 -1.71
CA TYR A 149 -25.54 5.94 -1.82
C TYR A 149 -26.23 5.49 -0.53
N LEU A 150 -27.14 4.51 -0.65
CA LEU A 150 -27.80 3.86 0.47
C LEU A 150 -27.18 2.47 0.67
N ALA A 151 -26.72 2.19 1.88
CA ALA A 151 -26.30 0.86 2.30
C ALA A 151 -27.47 0.12 2.96
N LYS A 152 -27.94 -0.96 2.32
CA LYS A 152 -29.12 -1.71 2.78
C LYS A 152 -28.82 -2.46 4.08
N ASN A 153 -29.76 -2.43 5.03
CA ASN A 153 -29.65 -3.12 6.34
C ASN A 153 -28.39 -2.73 7.17
N SER A 154 -27.84 -1.53 7.00
CA SER A 154 -26.67 -1.05 7.75
C SER A 154 -27.03 0.18 8.58
N LEU A 155 -26.37 0.32 9.74
CA LEU A 155 -26.40 1.52 10.58
C LEU A 155 -25.17 2.43 10.30
N ASP A 156 -24.27 1.99 9.42
CA ASP A 156 -22.99 2.65 9.21
C ASP A 156 -23.14 3.80 8.23
N VAL A 157 -22.35 4.83 8.45
CA VAL A 157 -22.19 5.96 7.52
C VAL A 157 -20.71 6.08 7.24
N PHE A 158 -20.32 6.09 5.97
CA PHE A 158 -18.92 6.09 5.60
C PHE A 158 -18.69 6.67 4.20
N VAL A 159 -17.49 7.19 3.99
CA VAL A 159 -17.02 7.63 2.67
C VAL A 159 -16.13 6.57 2.03
N PHE A 160 -16.31 6.34 0.74
CA PHE A 160 -15.54 5.35 -0.02
C PHE A 160 -15.17 5.84 -1.43
N GLY A 161 -14.19 5.16 -2.03
CA GLY A 161 -13.74 5.36 -3.40
C GLY A 161 -12.77 6.53 -3.60
N LEU A 162 -11.92 6.40 -4.62
CA LEU A 162 -10.93 7.44 -5.00
C LEU A 162 -11.56 8.79 -5.35
N LYS A 163 -12.73 8.78 -6.00
CA LYS A 163 -13.62 9.94 -6.02
C LYS A 163 -14.58 9.76 -4.85
N PRO A 164 -14.57 10.67 -3.86
CA PRO A 164 -15.30 10.47 -2.62
C PRO A 164 -16.80 10.33 -2.90
N LYS A 165 -17.36 9.23 -2.41
CA LYS A 165 -18.79 8.93 -2.39
C LYS A 165 -19.20 8.68 -0.96
N LEU A 166 -20.39 9.11 -0.59
CA LEU A 166 -20.91 8.95 0.76
C LEU A 166 -22.00 7.88 0.76
N ALA A 167 -21.83 6.86 1.58
CA ALA A 167 -22.85 5.85 1.84
C ALA A 167 -23.54 6.14 3.18
N LEU A 168 -24.87 6.15 3.17
CA LEU A 168 -25.70 6.24 4.36
C LEU A 168 -26.38 4.90 4.61
N GLY A 169 -26.29 4.39 5.84
CA GLY A 169 -27.02 3.20 6.26
C GLY A 169 -28.53 3.44 6.30
N GLU A 170 -29.29 2.49 5.76
CA GLU A 170 -30.76 2.56 5.78
C GLU A 170 -31.31 2.63 7.22
N GLU A 171 -30.73 1.86 8.14
CA GLU A 171 -31.15 1.84 9.54
C GLU A 171 -30.69 3.11 10.28
N PHE A 172 -29.60 3.73 9.85
CA PHE A 172 -29.16 5.03 10.37
C PHE A 172 -30.19 6.11 10.02
N ILE A 173 -30.59 6.22 8.75
CA ILE A 173 -31.55 7.23 8.30
C ILE A 173 -32.89 7.11 9.03
N LYS A 174 -33.35 5.88 9.30
CA LYS A 174 -34.62 5.63 10.03
C LYS A 174 -34.58 6.08 11.49
N LYS A 175 -33.41 6.07 12.12
CA LYS A 175 -33.24 6.30 13.57
C LYS A 175 -32.65 7.67 13.91
N CYS A 176 -31.91 8.28 12.98
CA CYS A 176 -31.21 9.53 13.24
C CYS A 176 -32.18 10.71 13.34
N THR A 177 -31.89 11.65 14.24
CA THR A 177 -32.54 12.96 14.23
C THR A 177 -31.87 13.88 13.20
N GLU A 178 -32.51 15.01 12.90
CA GLU A 178 -31.95 16.00 11.99
C GLU A 178 -30.59 16.55 12.45
N LYS A 179 -30.39 16.66 13.77
CA LYS A 179 -29.13 17.10 14.38
C LYS A 179 -28.04 16.03 14.25
N ASP A 180 -28.38 14.77 14.51
CA ASP A 180 -27.41 13.66 14.40
C ASP A 180 -26.94 13.51 12.96
N LEU A 181 -27.85 13.63 11.99
CA LEU A 181 -27.52 13.61 10.58
C LEU A 181 -26.53 14.73 10.23
N GLU A 182 -26.77 15.97 10.69
CA GLU A 182 -25.86 17.08 10.42
C GLU A 182 -24.46 16.86 11.02
N ILE A 183 -24.38 16.32 12.24
CA ILE A 183 -23.11 16.03 12.92
C ILE A 183 -22.32 14.96 12.14
N VAL A 184 -22.98 13.85 11.78
CA VAL A 184 -22.34 12.75 11.05
C VAL A 184 -21.92 13.18 9.65
N LEU A 185 -22.76 13.94 8.93
CA LEU A 185 -22.38 14.47 7.62
C LEU A 185 -21.15 15.39 7.70
N LYS A 186 -21.07 16.26 8.71
CA LYS A 186 -19.88 17.10 8.93
C LYS A 186 -18.64 16.27 9.23
N HIS A 187 -18.78 15.22 10.05
CA HIS A 187 -17.68 14.31 10.38
C HIS A 187 -17.12 13.63 9.11
N GLU A 188 -17.99 13.05 8.29
CA GLU A 188 -17.58 12.40 7.04
C GLU A 188 -17.03 13.37 6.00
N LEU A 189 -17.60 14.58 5.89
CA LEU A 189 -17.07 15.63 5.01
C LEU A 189 -15.66 16.08 5.44
N TRP A 190 -15.36 16.03 6.74
CA TRP A 190 -14.02 16.33 7.25
C TRP A 190 -12.99 15.29 6.79
N HIS A 191 -13.37 13.99 6.79
CA HIS A 191 -12.55 12.92 6.20
C HIS A 191 -12.30 13.13 4.70
N ILE A 192 -13.31 13.62 3.96
CA ILE A 192 -13.15 13.99 2.55
C ILE A 192 -12.16 15.14 2.38
N LYS A 193 -12.31 16.19 3.19
CA LYS A 193 -11.46 17.38 3.16
C LYS A 193 -9.98 17.05 3.34
N ASN A 194 -9.69 16.16 4.28
CA ASN A 194 -8.33 15.77 4.60
C ASN A 194 -7.78 14.63 3.73
N LYS A 195 -8.59 14.13 2.79
CA LYS A 195 -8.22 13.05 1.87
C LYS A 195 -7.86 11.76 2.59
N ASP A 196 -8.56 11.46 3.69
CA ASP A 196 -8.24 10.31 4.54
C ASP A 196 -8.34 8.98 3.80
N ILE A 197 -9.22 8.88 2.78
CA ILE A 197 -9.32 7.71 1.91
C ILE A 197 -8.02 7.47 1.14
N LEU A 198 -7.43 8.53 0.58
CA LEU A 198 -6.17 8.43 -0.15
C LEU A 198 -5.04 8.05 0.80
N VAL A 199 -5.01 8.66 1.99
CA VAL A 199 -4.03 8.34 3.02
C VAL A 199 -4.14 6.88 3.45
N LYS A 200 -5.35 6.35 3.66
CA LYS A 200 -5.58 4.93 3.97
C LYS A 200 -5.08 3.99 2.87
N VAL A 201 -5.39 4.29 1.60
CA VAL A 201 -4.93 3.48 0.47
C VAL A 201 -3.41 3.49 0.35
N ILE A 202 -2.78 4.65 0.57
CA ILE A 202 -1.31 4.77 0.56
C ILE A 202 -0.72 4.03 1.77
N SER A 203 -1.32 4.13 2.96
CA SER A 203 -0.86 3.40 4.15
C SER A 203 -0.89 1.90 3.90
N LEU A 204 -2.02 1.37 3.41
CA LEU A 204 -2.16 -0.05 3.08
C LEU A 204 -1.14 -0.48 2.01
N PHE A 205 -0.89 0.35 1.00
CA PHE A 205 0.13 0.06 0.00
C PHE A 205 1.53 -0.01 0.60
N LEU A 206 1.87 0.93 1.50
CA LEU A 206 3.15 0.93 2.21
C LEU A 206 3.26 -0.27 3.14
N GLU A 207 2.20 -0.62 3.87
CA GLU A 207 2.15 -1.82 4.72
C GLU A 207 2.44 -3.08 3.92
N ILE A 208 1.78 -3.26 2.77
CA ILE A 208 2.03 -4.41 1.87
C ILE A 208 3.44 -4.36 1.30
N LEU A 209 3.91 -3.19 0.84
CA LEU A 209 5.23 -3.03 0.22
C LEU A 209 6.37 -3.33 1.20
N PHE A 210 6.18 -2.97 2.47
CA PHE A 210 7.19 -3.08 3.51
C PHE A 210 6.93 -4.21 4.51
N PHE A 211 5.93 -5.05 4.24
CA PHE A 211 5.51 -6.18 5.08
C PHE A 211 5.22 -5.78 6.54
N TYR A 212 4.72 -4.56 6.77
CA TYR A 212 4.17 -4.18 8.06
C TYR A 212 2.74 -4.68 8.15
N ASN A 213 2.44 -5.50 9.16
CA ASN A 213 1.10 -5.96 9.48
C ASN A 213 0.92 -5.93 11.01
#